data_AF-A0A1Q6ZG65-F1
#
_entry.id   AF-A0A1Q6ZG65-F1
#
_cell.length_a   1.000
_cell.length_b   1.000
_cell.length_c   1.000
_cell.angle_alpha   90.00
_cell.angle_beta   90.00
_cell.angle_gamma   90.00
#
_symmetry.space_group_name_H-M   'P 1'
#
loop_
_entity.id
_entity.type
_entity.pdbx_description
1 polymer ?
#
loop_
_entity_poly.entity_id
_entity_poly.type
_entity_poly.pdbx_seq_one_letter_code
_entity_poly.pdbx_strand_id
1 'polypeptide(L)'
;LRDVYTPGVARVCLAIQKDAQAALDFTALGRTVAIVTNGTAVLGLGNIGALAGLPVMEGKAALFADLVGINGVPILLEETQPARVADIVAAIATSFGAIQLEDFAAPECFEIEQLLQARLQKPVLHDDQHGTAVVTLAALINAARRSDVNLCHSTVGQIGLGAAGSGIVRLLRAYGVQRVLGTDRNPQAVARLIASGGEGVTLESLMQRADIVIATTGVKGLIRPQWVRKGQVILALSNPDPEIEPLVAHEQGAAFAADGKGINNLLAFPGLFKGALEARARRFSDAMLMAAADAIAALARGDELVPDPLDKALHEQVAAAVRAAAEPTAPA
;
A
#
# COMPACT_ATOMS: atom_id res chain seq x y z
N LEU A 1 -18.56 -20.91 -30.21
CA LEU A 1 -19.58 -21.27 -29.17
C LEU A 1 -19.31 -22.65 -28.55
N ARG A 2 -19.18 -23.72 -29.35
CA ARG A 2 -18.99 -25.09 -28.83
C ARG A 2 -17.72 -25.31 -28.00
N ASP A 3 -16.66 -24.54 -28.22
CA ASP A 3 -15.42 -24.63 -27.42
C ASP A 3 -15.45 -23.76 -26.15
N VAL A 4 -16.04 -22.56 -26.25
CA VAL A 4 -16.13 -21.59 -25.14
C VAL A 4 -17.19 -22.00 -24.12
N TYR A 5 -18.23 -22.70 -24.57
CA TYR A 5 -19.34 -23.15 -23.74
C TYR A 5 -19.61 -24.64 -23.97
N THR A 6 -20.87 -25.06 -23.96
CA THR A 6 -21.22 -26.47 -24.13
C THR A 6 -21.00 -26.95 -25.57
N PRO A 7 -20.46 -28.18 -25.75
CA PRO A 7 -19.97 -29.10 -24.72
C PRO A 7 -18.49 -28.89 -24.32
N GLY A 8 -17.74 -28.05 -25.03
CA GLY A 8 -16.28 -27.94 -24.92
C GLY A 8 -15.75 -27.52 -23.56
N VAL A 9 -16.44 -26.62 -22.85
CA VAL A 9 -16.07 -26.14 -21.51
C VAL A 9 -15.93 -27.28 -20.49
N ALA A 10 -16.66 -28.39 -20.68
CA ALA A 10 -16.56 -29.56 -19.81
C ALA A 10 -15.13 -30.14 -19.76
N ARG A 11 -14.37 -30.05 -20.86
CA ARG A 11 -12.97 -30.51 -20.88
C ARG A 11 -12.08 -29.67 -19.96
N VAL A 12 -12.31 -28.36 -19.91
CA VAL A 12 -11.59 -27.44 -19.01
C VAL A 12 -11.96 -27.75 -17.56
N CYS A 13 -13.25 -27.93 -17.26
CA CYS A 13 -13.70 -28.30 -15.91
C CYS A 13 -13.07 -29.61 -15.42
N LEU A 14 -13.05 -30.64 -16.28
CA LEU A 14 -12.44 -31.93 -15.95
C LEU A 14 -10.91 -31.86 -15.83
N ALA A 15 -10.25 -30.97 -16.58
CA ALA A 15 -8.82 -30.73 -16.43
C ALA A 15 -8.51 -30.09 -15.07
N ILE A 16 -9.26 -29.07 -14.66
CA ILE A 16 -9.12 -28.41 -13.36
C ILE A 16 -9.47 -29.34 -12.20
N GLN A 17 -10.45 -30.23 -12.38
CA GLN A 17 -10.78 -31.25 -11.38
C GLN A 17 -9.62 -32.22 -11.13
N LYS A 18 -8.85 -32.55 -12.18
CA LYS A 18 -7.69 -33.45 -12.09
C LYS A 18 -6.45 -32.73 -11.54
N ASP A 19 -6.26 -31.48 -11.95
CA ASP A 19 -5.17 -30.62 -11.51
C ASP A 19 -5.68 -29.19 -11.28
N ALA A 20 -5.80 -28.79 -10.03
CA ALA A 20 -6.29 -27.46 -9.66
C ALA A 20 -5.38 -26.34 -10.18
N GLN A 21 -4.09 -26.59 -10.42
CA GLN A 21 -3.16 -25.57 -10.95
C GLN A 21 -3.49 -25.18 -12.38
N ALA A 22 -4.11 -26.08 -13.15
CA ALA A 22 -4.57 -25.82 -14.51
C ALA A 22 -5.59 -24.66 -14.58
N ALA A 23 -6.22 -24.29 -13.46
CA ALA A 23 -7.09 -23.12 -13.39
C ALA A 23 -6.35 -21.81 -13.73
N LEU A 24 -5.06 -21.71 -13.44
CA LEU A 24 -4.25 -20.53 -13.76
C LEU A 24 -4.06 -20.34 -15.27
N ASP A 25 -4.00 -21.44 -16.02
CA ASP A 25 -3.77 -21.42 -17.46
C ASP A 25 -5.10 -21.33 -18.24
N PHE A 26 -6.14 -22.02 -17.76
CA PHE A 26 -7.42 -22.13 -18.49
C PHE A 26 -8.48 -21.12 -18.08
N THR A 27 -8.27 -20.32 -17.03
CA THR A 27 -9.24 -19.32 -16.57
C THR A 27 -8.61 -17.94 -16.45
N ALA A 28 -9.39 -16.96 -15.99
CA ALA A 28 -8.87 -15.63 -15.67
C ALA A 28 -8.19 -15.57 -14.28
N LEU A 29 -8.10 -16.68 -13.53
CA LEU A 29 -7.63 -16.69 -12.15
C LEU A 29 -6.24 -16.03 -11.99
N GLY A 30 -5.29 -16.34 -12.88
CA GLY A 30 -3.94 -15.77 -12.85
C GLY A 30 -3.84 -14.29 -13.21
N ARG A 31 -4.95 -13.60 -13.49
CA ARG A 31 -4.99 -12.21 -13.94
C ARG A 31 -6.16 -11.41 -13.35
N THR A 32 -6.83 -11.90 -12.31
CA THR A 32 -8.00 -11.22 -11.72
C THR A 32 -7.79 -10.98 -10.23
N VAL A 33 -7.97 -9.73 -9.81
CA VAL A 33 -7.86 -9.24 -8.44
C VAL A 33 -9.25 -8.84 -7.95
N ALA A 34 -9.64 -9.29 -6.76
CA ALA A 34 -10.80 -8.71 -6.07
C ALA A 34 -10.36 -7.44 -5.35
N ILE A 35 -11.03 -6.31 -5.63
CA ILE A 35 -10.84 -5.05 -4.92
C ILE A 35 -11.97 -4.95 -3.90
N VAL A 36 -11.68 -5.33 -2.66
CA VAL A 36 -12.67 -5.46 -1.60
C VAL A 36 -12.68 -4.21 -0.74
N THR A 37 -13.87 -3.68 -0.47
CA THR A 37 -14.07 -2.57 0.47
C THR A 37 -15.39 -2.72 1.22
N ASN A 38 -15.49 -2.08 2.40
CA ASN A 38 -16.76 -1.79 3.05
C ASN A 38 -17.07 -0.28 3.14
N GLY A 39 -16.24 0.57 2.52
CA GLY A 39 -16.42 2.01 2.44
C GLY A 39 -16.30 2.75 3.79
N THR A 40 -15.62 2.16 4.77
CA THR A 40 -15.48 2.75 6.12
C THR A 40 -14.39 3.81 6.22
N ALA A 41 -13.50 3.90 5.23
CA ALA A 41 -12.43 4.90 5.18
C ALA A 41 -12.11 5.35 3.74
N VAL A 42 -13.14 5.75 2.98
CA VAL A 42 -12.97 6.13 1.57
C VAL A 42 -12.23 7.46 1.46
N LEU A 43 -11.00 7.44 0.92
CA LEU A 43 -10.16 8.63 0.74
C LEU A 43 -10.05 9.45 2.06
N GLY A 44 -10.14 10.78 1.96
CA GLY A 44 -10.29 11.69 3.12
C GLY A 44 -11.75 11.90 3.56
N LEU A 45 -12.72 11.16 3.00
CA LEU A 45 -14.15 11.33 3.26
C LEU A 45 -14.63 10.52 4.48
N GLY A 46 -13.85 9.52 4.89
CA GLY A 46 -14.17 8.65 6.02
C GLY A 46 -15.23 7.62 5.68
N ASN A 47 -16.10 7.32 6.63
CA ASN A 47 -17.15 6.32 6.46
C ASN A 47 -18.34 6.90 5.71
N ILE A 48 -18.42 6.59 4.41
CA ILE A 48 -19.51 7.00 3.51
C ILE A 48 -20.34 5.80 3.02
N GLY A 49 -20.02 4.59 3.49
CA GLY A 49 -20.68 3.34 3.10
C GLY A 49 -20.12 2.74 1.80
N ALA A 50 -20.31 1.42 1.63
CA ALA A 50 -19.69 0.66 0.55
C ALA A 50 -20.09 1.18 -0.83
N LEU A 51 -21.39 1.42 -1.06
CA LEU A 51 -21.90 1.88 -2.37
C LEU A 51 -21.29 3.23 -2.80
N ALA A 52 -21.11 4.17 -1.87
CA ALA A 52 -20.51 5.46 -2.18
C ALA A 52 -19.01 5.35 -2.49
N GLY A 53 -18.34 4.28 -2.04
CA GLY A 53 -16.96 3.95 -2.39
C GLY A 53 -16.80 3.27 -3.75
N LEU A 54 -17.87 2.79 -4.39
CA LEU A 54 -17.81 2.09 -5.69
C LEU A 54 -16.99 2.83 -6.75
N PRO A 55 -17.12 4.17 -6.95
CA PRO A 55 -16.35 4.87 -7.97
C PRO A 55 -14.83 4.78 -7.77
N VAL A 56 -14.36 4.74 -6.51
CA VAL A 56 -12.93 4.56 -6.21
C VAL A 56 -12.47 3.16 -6.62
N MET A 57 -13.28 2.14 -6.30
CA MET A 57 -12.99 0.75 -6.66
C MET A 57 -12.98 0.52 -8.19
N GLU A 58 -13.95 1.11 -8.90
CA GLU A 58 -13.99 1.08 -10.37
C GLU A 58 -12.79 1.82 -10.99
N GLY A 59 -12.38 2.95 -10.40
CA GLY A 59 -11.16 3.65 -10.78
C GLY A 59 -9.92 2.75 -10.67
N LYS A 60 -9.76 2.04 -9.55
CA LYS A 60 -8.65 1.09 -9.37
C LYS A 60 -8.71 -0.08 -10.35
N ALA A 61 -9.90 -0.61 -10.63
CA ALA A 61 -10.08 -1.63 -11.66
C ALA A 61 -9.66 -1.16 -13.05
N ALA A 62 -10.02 0.08 -13.42
CA ALA A 62 -9.61 0.69 -14.69
C ALA A 62 -8.09 0.88 -14.77
N LEU A 63 -7.45 1.30 -13.68
CA LEU A 63 -6.00 1.47 -13.60
C LEU A 63 -5.26 0.13 -13.73
N PHE A 64 -5.76 -0.95 -13.12
CA PHE A 64 -5.22 -2.29 -13.37
C PHE A 64 -5.29 -2.70 -14.84
N ALA A 65 -6.43 -2.46 -15.49
CA ALA A 65 -6.62 -2.82 -16.89
C ALA A 65 -5.69 -2.01 -17.81
N ASP A 66 -5.59 -0.69 -17.59
CA ASP A 66 -4.82 0.18 -18.46
C ASP A 66 -3.29 0.05 -18.26
N LEU A 67 -2.84 0.02 -17.00
CA LEU A 67 -1.41 0.14 -16.68
C LEU A 67 -0.66 -1.19 -16.76
N VAL A 68 -1.31 -2.30 -16.40
CA VAL A 68 -0.65 -3.62 -16.28
C VAL A 68 -1.42 -4.77 -16.95
N GLY A 69 -2.60 -4.52 -17.50
CA GLY A 69 -3.36 -5.50 -18.26
C GLY A 69 -3.97 -6.63 -17.41
N ILE A 70 -4.26 -6.38 -16.14
CA ILE A 70 -4.97 -7.34 -15.27
C ILE A 70 -6.39 -6.85 -14.96
N ASN A 71 -7.27 -7.77 -14.56
CA ASN A 71 -8.65 -7.45 -14.23
C ASN A 71 -8.76 -7.07 -12.75
N GLY A 72 -9.33 -5.89 -12.45
CA GLY A 72 -9.85 -5.58 -11.11
C GLY A 72 -11.37 -5.79 -11.07
N VAL A 73 -11.87 -6.43 -10.01
CA VAL A 73 -13.31 -6.60 -9.78
C VAL A 73 -13.68 -5.97 -8.44
N PRO A 74 -14.44 -4.85 -8.42
CA PRO A 74 -14.97 -4.28 -7.19
C PRO A 74 -15.88 -5.24 -6.44
N ILE A 75 -15.62 -5.44 -5.15
CA ILE A 75 -16.43 -6.24 -4.22
C ILE A 75 -16.78 -5.37 -3.02
N LEU A 76 -18.04 -4.94 -2.97
CA LEU A 76 -18.56 -4.06 -1.93
C LEU A 76 -19.24 -4.90 -0.86
N LEU A 77 -18.87 -4.67 0.40
CA LEU A 77 -19.40 -5.39 1.56
C LEU A 77 -20.15 -4.44 2.49
N GLU A 78 -21.41 -4.75 2.77
CA GLU A 78 -22.20 -4.10 3.83
C GLU A 78 -22.00 -4.85 5.16
N GLU A 79 -20.73 -4.94 5.61
CA GLU A 79 -20.33 -5.63 6.84
C GLU A 79 -19.09 -4.93 7.42
N THR A 80 -19.08 -4.75 8.74
CA THR A 80 -18.00 -4.04 9.47
C THR A 80 -17.32 -4.90 10.50
N GLN A 81 -17.89 -6.05 10.90
CA GLN A 81 -17.24 -6.95 11.83
C GLN A 81 -16.05 -7.68 11.16
N PRO A 82 -14.80 -7.51 11.63
CA PRO A 82 -13.60 -8.02 10.97
C PRO A 82 -13.66 -9.51 10.62
N ALA A 83 -14.08 -10.35 11.58
CA ALA A 83 -14.20 -11.79 11.38
C ALA A 83 -15.21 -12.16 10.28
N ARG A 84 -16.34 -11.44 10.20
CA ARG A 84 -17.39 -11.67 9.19
C ARG A 84 -16.96 -11.20 7.81
N VAL A 85 -16.29 -10.04 7.72
CA VAL A 85 -15.65 -9.58 6.49
C VAL A 85 -14.67 -10.65 5.98
N ALA A 86 -13.79 -11.14 6.86
CA ALA A 86 -12.82 -12.16 6.49
C ALA A 86 -13.48 -13.49 6.07
N ASP A 87 -14.57 -13.90 6.71
CA ASP A 87 -15.36 -15.09 6.31
C ASP A 87 -15.94 -14.92 4.90
N ILE A 88 -16.56 -13.77 4.60
CA ILE A 88 -17.19 -13.48 3.31
C ILE A 88 -16.15 -13.46 2.20
N VAL A 89 -15.05 -12.73 2.40
CA VAL A 89 -13.97 -12.63 1.40
C VAL A 89 -13.33 -13.99 1.17
N ALA A 90 -13.11 -14.78 2.23
CA ALA A 90 -12.56 -16.12 2.09
C ALA A 90 -13.49 -17.05 1.30
N ALA A 91 -14.81 -16.93 1.48
CA ALA A 91 -15.79 -17.74 0.76
C ALA A 91 -15.81 -17.48 -0.75
N ILE A 92 -15.48 -16.27 -1.20
CA ILE A 92 -15.42 -15.91 -2.63
C ILE A 92 -14.01 -15.98 -3.22
N ALA A 93 -12.98 -16.18 -2.40
CA ALA A 93 -11.58 -16.03 -2.79
C ALA A 93 -11.15 -16.97 -3.93
N THR A 94 -11.81 -18.12 -4.12
CA THR A 94 -11.50 -19.07 -5.20
C THR A 94 -11.65 -18.46 -6.61
N SER A 95 -12.47 -17.42 -6.75
CA SER A 95 -12.68 -16.73 -8.03
C SER A 95 -11.56 -15.75 -8.42
N PHE A 96 -10.60 -15.50 -7.52
CA PHE A 96 -9.60 -14.44 -7.67
C PHE A 96 -8.17 -14.96 -7.47
N GLY A 97 -7.22 -14.43 -8.24
CA GLY A 97 -5.80 -14.75 -8.07
C GLY A 97 -5.20 -14.06 -6.86
N ALA A 98 -5.68 -12.85 -6.54
CA ALA A 98 -5.24 -12.06 -5.40
C ALA A 98 -6.40 -11.20 -4.85
N ILE A 99 -6.25 -10.73 -3.61
CA ILE A 99 -7.20 -9.87 -2.92
C ILE A 99 -6.52 -8.55 -2.57
N GLN A 100 -7.09 -7.45 -3.03
CA GLN A 100 -6.77 -6.10 -2.60
C GLN A 100 -7.82 -5.64 -1.59
N LEU A 101 -7.38 -5.28 -0.39
CA LEU A 101 -8.23 -4.60 0.59
C LEU A 101 -8.06 -3.09 0.41
N GLU A 102 -9.19 -2.38 0.40
CA GLU A 102 -9.23 -0.96 0.10
C GLU A 102 -10.20 -0.22 1.02
N ASP A 103 -9.81 0.96 1.49
CA ASP A 103 -10.68 1.89 2.22
C ASP A 103 -11.36 1.26 3.46
N PHE A 104 -10.66 0.39 4.18
CA PHE A 104 -11.08 -0.13 5.49
C PHE A 104 -10.52 0.73 6.63
N ALA A 105 -11.38 1.12 7.57
CA ALA A 105 -10.97 1.89 8.73
C ALA A 105 -10.01 1.11 9.65
N ALA A 106 -9.10 1.84 10.29
CA ALA A 106 -8.30 1.32 11.38
C ALA A 106 -9.06 1.47 12.72
N PRO A 107 -8.96 0.50 13.65
CA PRO A 107 -8.04 -0.64 13.62
C PRO A 107 -8.55 -1.90 12.91
N GLU A 108 -9.80 -1.95 12.47
CA GLU A 108 -10.46 -3.15 11.91
C GLU A 108 -9.72 -3.72 10.69
N CYS A 109 -9.17 -2.86 9.83
CA CYS A 109 -8.37 -3.25 8.67
C CYS A 109 -7.21 -4.20 9.00
N PHE A 110 -6.55 -4.02 10.15
CA PHE A 110 -5.42 -4.85 10.55
C PHE A 110 -5.85 -6.28 10.85
N GLU A 111 -6.98 -6.45 11.55
CA GLU A 111 -7.52 -7.78 11.87
C GLU A 111 -8.06 -8.48 10.61
N ILE A 112 -8.76 -7.74 9.74
CA ILE A 112 -9.26 -8.27 8.45
C ILE A 112 -8.10 -8.82 7.62
N GLU A 113 -7.05 -8.03 7.43
CA GLU A 113 -5.88 -8.43 6.65
C GLU A 113 -5.19 -9.65 7.28
N GLN A 114 -4.96 -9.65 8.59
CA GLN A 114 -4.33 -10.76 9.30
C GLN A 114 -5.12 -12.06 9.16
N LEU A 115 -6.45 -12.01 9.35
CA LEU A 115 -7.32 -13.17 9.22
C LEU A 115 -7.32 -13.73 7.80
N LEU A 116 -7.34 -12.86 6.79
CA LEU A 116 -7.31 -13.27 5.39
C LEU A 116 -5.95 -13.88 5.00
N GLN A 117 -4.84 -13.25 5.39
CA GLN A 117 -3.50 -13.79 5.15
C GLN A 117 -3.29 -15.15 5.84
N ALA A 118 -3.89 -15.37 7.01
CA ALA A 118 -3.80 -16.66 7.71
C ALA A 118 -4.63 -17.77 7.03
N ARG A 119 -5.75 -17.42 6.39
CA ARG A 119 -6.70 -18.38 5.81
C ARG A 119 -6.45 -18.67 4.33
N LEU A 120 -5.93 -17.69 3.60
CA LEU A 120 -5.80 -17.73 2.15
C LEU A 120 -4.38 -18.05 1.72
N GLN A 121 -4.24 -19.06 0.86
CA GLN A 121 -2.96 -19.42 0.22
C GLN A 121 -2.73 -18.61 -1.07
N LYS A 122 -2.97 -17.29 -1.02
CA LYS A 122 -2.81 -16.36 -2.15
C LYS A 122 -2.51 -14.94 -1.66
N PRO A 123 -2.02 -14.04 -2.54
CA PRO A 123 -1.64 -12.70 -2.13
C PRO A 123 -2.86 -11.91 -1.65
N VAL A 124 -2.76 -11.37 -0.43
CA VAL A 124 -3.70 -10.42 0.17
C VAL A 124 -2.89 -9.22 0.63
N LEU A 125 -3.28 -8.03 0.16
CA LEU A 125 -2.61 -6.78 0.52
C LEU A 125 -3.62 -5.65 0.67
N HIS A 126 -3.51 -4.91 1.77
CA HIS A 126 -4.22 -3.65 1.95
C HIS A 126 -3.44 -2.49 1.33
N ASP A 127 -4.01 -1.84 0.30
CA ASP A 127 -3.27 -0.86 -0.49
C ASP A 127 -2.96 0.42 0.31
N ASP A 128 -3.91 0.92 1.09
CA ASP A 128 -3.69 2.11 1.94
C ASP A 128 -2.58 1.90 2.98
N GLN A 129 -2.33 0.65 3.41
CA GLN A 129 -1.23 0.32 4.31
C GLN A 129 0.08 0.14 3.53
N HIS A 130 0.15 -0.88 2.67
CA HIS A 130 1.41 -1.34 2.10
C HIS A 130 1.76 -0.62 0.80
N GLY A 131 0.79 -0.27 -0.03
CA GLY A 131 1.02 0.56 -1.23
C GLY A 131 1.56 1.92 -0.85
N THR A 132 0.93 2.60 0.12
CA THR A 132 1.42 3.87 0.67
C THR A 132 2.82 3.73 1.26
N ALA A 133 3.09 2.64 2.00
CA ALA A 133 4.41 2.38 2.57
C ALA A 133 5.49 2.22 1.51
N VAL A 134 5.21 1.47 0.43
CA VAL A 134 6.14 1.24 -0.68
C VAL A 134 6.52 2.56 -1.36
N VAL A 135 5.53 3.39 -1.70
CA VAL A 135 5.79 4.67 -2.38
C VAL A 135 6.48 5.67 -1.45
N THR A 136 6.12 5.68 -0.17
CA THR A 136 6.80 6.51 0.85
C THR A 136 8.27 6.10 1.00
N LEU A 137 8.55 4.79 1.05
CA LEU A 137 9.93 4.29 1.11
C LEU A 137 10.70 4.68 -0.15
N ALA A 138 10.12 4.53 -1.34
CA ALA A 138 10.76 4.94 -2.60
C ALA A 138 11.12 6.43 -2.61
N ALA A 139 10.18 7.28 -2.19
CA ALA A 139 10.39 8.71 -2.03
C ALA A 139 11.52 9.03 -1.04
N LEU A 140 11.55 8.35 0.12
CA LEU A 140 12.58 8.54 1.14
C LEU A 140 13.96 8.07 0.70
N ILE A 141 14.06 6.97 -0.05
CA ILE A 141 15.33 6.51 -0.63
C ILE A 141 15.94 7.61 -1.50
N ASN A 142 15.14 8.24 -2.37
CA ASN A 142 15.62 9.31 -3.22
C ASN A 142 15.90 10.62 -2.46
N ALA A 143 15.04 10.98 -1.49
CA ALA A 143 15.27 12.15 -0.64
C ALA A 143 16.57 12.01 0.18
N ALA A 144 16.81 10.82 0.74
CA ALA A 144 18.01 10.48 1.50
C ALA A 144 19.28 10.55 0.63
N ARG A 145 19.24 9.95 -0.57
CA ARG A 145 20.35 10.02 -1.55
C ARG A 145 20.72 11.47 -1.92
N ARG A 146 19.72 12.35 -2.07
CA ARG A 146 19.94 13.76 -2.45
C ARG A 146 20.40 14.64 -1.30
N SER A 147 19.94 14.33 -0.10
CA SER A 147 20.27 15.12 1.10
C SER A 147 21.54 14.63 1.79
N ASP A 148 22.22 13.61 1.23
CA ASP A 148 23.36 12.90 1.84
C ASP A 148 23.06 12.41 3.27
N VAL A 149 21.82 11.94 3.47
CA VAL A 149 21.32 11.44 4.75
C VAL A 149 21.26 9.92 4.70
N ASN A 150 21.72 9.25 5.76
CA ASN A 150 21.53 7.81 5.91
C ASN A 150 20.17 7.53 6.56
N LEU A 151 19.20 7.09 5.74
CA LEU A 151 17.83 6.79 6.18
C LEU A 151 17.78 5.82 7.39
N CYS A 152 18.65 4.81 7.43
CA CYS A 152 18.65 3.82 8.50
C CYS A 152 19.13 4.39 9.85
N HIS A 153 19.97 5.44 9.82
CA HIS A 153 20.49 6.13 11.01
C HIS A 153 19.71 7.41 11.37
N SER A 154 18.78 7.85 10.53
CA SER A 154 17.90 8.99 10.80
C SER A 154 16.86 8.67 11.89
N THR A 155 16.43 9.72 12.59
CA THR A 155 15.24 9.67 13.43
C THR A 155 14.01 9.98 12.58
N VAL A 156 13.17 8.98 12.34
CA VAL A 156 11.91 9.13 11.59
C VAL A 156 10.77 9.43 12.55
N GLY A 157 10.01 10.49 12.30
CA GLY A 157 8.81 10.86 13.02
C GLY A 157 7.54 10.62 12.19
N GLN A 158 6.68 9.71 12.65
CA GLN A 158 5.38 9.44 12.03
C GLN A 158 4.25 10.16 12.78
N ILE A 159 3.54 11.05 12.09
CA ILE A 159 2.35 11.74 12.60
C ILE A 159 1.11 11.08 11.98
N GLY A 160 0.28 10.48 12.83
CA GLY A 160 -0.84 9.65 12.40
C GLY A 160 -0.41 8.18 12.27
N LEU A 161 -1.03 7.31 13.08
CA LEU A 161 -0.76 5.89 13.22
C LEU A 161 -2.02 5.05 12.87
N GLY A 162 -2.77 5.53 11.87
CA GLY A 162 -3.82 4.79 11.18
C GLY A 162 -3.25 3.71 10.26
N ALA A 163 -4.02 3.29 9.24
CA ALA A 163 -3.62 2.26 8.27
C ALA A 163 -2.28 2.61 7.58
N ALA A 164 -2.23 3.75 6.86
CA ALA A 164 -1.04 4.20 6.15
C ALA A 164 0.17 4.38 7.07
N GLY A 165 0.04 5.14 8.15
CA GLY A 165 1.14 5.41 9.08
C GLY A 165 1.71 4.14 9.73
N SER A 166 0.85 3.18 10.09
CA SER A 166 1.30 1.89 10.63
C SER A 166 2.03 1.06 9.57
N GLY A 167 1.53 1.04 8.33
CA GLY A 167 2.18 0.38 7.20
C GLY A 167 3.56 0.97 6.88
N ILE A 168 3.67 2.30 6.82
CA ILE A 168 4.91 3.04 6.59
C ILE A 168 5.94 2.67 7.66
N VAL A 169 5.57 2.76 8.95
CA VAL A 169 6.47 2.41 10.05
C VAL A 169 6.93 0.96 9.95
N ARG A 170 6.03 0.02 9.67
CA ARG A 170 6.35 -1.41 9.55
C ARG A 170 7.40 -1.65 8.46
N LEU A 171 7.18 -1.10 7.26
CA LEU A 171 8.09 -1.28 6.13
C LEU A 171 9.43 -0.57 6.35
N LEU A 172 9.44 0.64 6.93
CA LEU A 172 10.68 1.36 7.24
C LEU A 172 11.54 0.60 8.25
N ARG A 173 10.92 -0.03 9.27
CA ARG A 173 11.67 -0.89 10.20
C ARG A 173 12.22 -2.14 9.51
N ALA A 174 11.45 -2.77 8.62
CA ALA A 174 11.92 -3.89 7.82
C ALA A 174 13.09 -3.49 6.89
N TYR A 175 13.08 -2.26 6.37
CA TYR A 175 14.16 -1.69 5.57
C TYR A 175 15.44 -1.41 6.38
N GLY A 176 15.32 -1.21 7.70
CA GLY A 176 16.45 -1.01 8.61
C GLY A 176 16.46 0.33 9.34
N VAL A 177 15.38 1.11 9.30
CA VAL A 177 15.25 2.33 10.12
C VAL A 177 15.24 1.96 11.60
N GLN A 178 16.21 2.49 12.34
CA GLN A 178 16.43 2.13 13.74
C GLN A 178 15.56 2.92 14.72
N ARG A 179 15.32 4.21 14.44
CA ARG A 179 14.66 5.13 15.38
C ARG A 179 13.38 5.68 14.79
N VAL A 180 12.25 5.25 15.34
CA VAL A 180 10.92 5.72 14.96
C VAL A 180 10.25 6.39 16.16
N LEU A 181 9.95 7.67 16.03
CA LEU A 181 9.05 8.42 16.91
C LEU A 181 7.66 8.40 16.29
N GLY A 182 6.61 8.37 17.10
CA GLY A 182 5.28 8.55 16.56
C GLY A 182 4.29 9.16 17.52
N THR A 183 3.27 9.77 16.93
CA THR A 183 2.22 10.48 17.65
C THR A 183 0.89 10.28 16.95
N ASP A 184 -0.17 10.07 17.72
CA ASP A 184 -1.54 9.93 17.24
C ASP A 184 -2.51 10.40 18.34
N ARG A 185 -3.73 10.80 17.94
CA ARG A 185 -4.80 11.17 18.89
C ARG A 185 -5.34 9.94 19.64
N ASN A 186 -5.24 8.75 19.04
CA ASN A 186 -5.64 7.49 19.62
C ASN A 186 -4.48 6.87 20.42
N PRO A 187 -4.57 6.77 21.76
CA PRO A 187 -3.53 6.18 22.59
C PRO A 187 -3.24 4.71 22.26
N GLN A 188 -4.23 3.96 21.76
CA GLN A 188 -4.03 2.56 21.36
C GLN A 188 -3.14 2.45 20.12
N ALA A 189 -3.21 3.43 19.20
CA ALA A 189 -2.33 3.46 18.04
C ALA A 189 -0.88 3.72 18.44
N VAL A 190 -0.66 4.64 19.39
CA VAL A 190 0.66 4.87 20.00
C VAL A 190 1.15 3.63 20.74
N ALA A 191 0.28 2.93 21.48
CA ALA A 191 0.65 1.69 22.15
C ALA A 191 1.10 0.58 21.17
N ARG A 192 0.45 0.46 19.99
CA ARG A 192 0.89 -0.47 18.93
C ARG A 192 2.28 -0.12 18.39
N LEU A 193 2.58 1.17 18.20
CA LEU A 193 3.92 1.62 17.82
C LEU A 193 4.97 1.25 18.87
N ILE A 194 4.66 1.48 20.16
CA ILE A 194 5.59 1.14 21.24
C ILE A 194 5.82 -0.37 21.29
N ALA A 195 4.76 -1.17 21.16
CA ALA A 195 4.86 -2.63 21.11
C ALA A 195 5.69 -3.14 19.93
N SER A 196 5.71 -2.39 18.81
CA SER A 196 6.56 -2.68 17.66
C SER A 196 7.97 -2.07 17.76
N GLY A 197 8.34 -1.47 18.89
CA GLY A 197 9.70 -0.96 19.15
C GLY A 197 9.95 0.48 18.72
N GLY A 198 8.90 1.27 18.48
CA GLY A 198 8.99 2.73 18.36
C GLY A 198 8.82 3.46 19.69
N GLU A 199 8.91 4.79 19.66
CA GLU A 199 8.75 5.67 20.82
C GLU A 199 7.52 6.59 20.63
N GLY A 200 6.58 6.53 21.57
CA GLY A 200 5.42 7.44 21.60
C GLY A 200 5.80 8.81 22.16
N VAL A 201 5.56 9.87 21.41
CA VAL A 201 5.92 11.25 21.78
C VAL A 201 4.81 12.25 21.49
N THR A 202 4.93 13.47 22.02
CA THR A 202 4.04 14.58 21.61
C THR A 202 4.41 15.07 20.20
N LEU A 203 3.44 15.66 19.49
CA LEU A 203 3.68 16.26 18.17
C LEU A 203 4.82 17.28 18.19
N GLU A 204 4.87 18.15 19.20
CA GLU A 204 5.95 19.13 19.35
C GLU A 204 7.31 18.46 19.59
N SER A 205 7.38 17.44 20.44
CA SER A 205 8.62 16.69 20.67
C SER A 205 9.08 15.94 19.42
N LEU A 206 8.15 15.39 18.64
CA LEU A 206 8.43 14.77 17.35
C LEU A 206 9.08 15.76 16.40
N MET A 207 8.46 16.92 16.20
CA MET A 207 8.99 17.97 15.31
C MET A 207 10.36 18.49 15.76
N GLN A 208 10.64 18.51 17.07
CA GLN A 208 11.94 18.93 17.61
C GLN A 208 13.05 17.89 17.41
N ARG A 209 12.72 16.60 17.31
CA ARG A 209 13.68 15.48 17.36
C ARG A 209 13.86 14.73 16.05
N ALA A 210 12.86 14.72 15.19
CA ALA A 210 12.89 13.95 13.94
C ALA A 210 13.73 14.66 12.86
N ASP A 211 14.53 13.88 12.14
CA ASP A 211 15.25 14.32 10.94
C ASP A 211 14.34 14.22 9.71
N ILE A 212 13.47 13.21 9.72
CA ILE A 212 12.48 12.93 8.68
C ILE A 212 11.11 12.90 9.33
N VAL A 213 10.17 13.70 8.83
CA VAL A 213 8.78 13.76 9.31
C VAL A 213 7.86 13.25 8.21
N ILE A 214 6.98 12.31 8.55
CA ILE A 214 5.96 11.76 7.66
C ILE A 214 4.61 11.96 8.34
N ALA A 215 3.64 12.52 7.62
CA ALA A 215 2.31 12.79 8.17
C ALA A 215 1.21 12.21 7.28
N THR A 216 0.26 11.50 7.92
CA THR A 216 -0.88 10.83 7.26
C THR A 216 -2.13 10.97 8.15
N THR A 217 -2.55 12.20 8.44
CA THR A 217 -3.57 12.53 9.44
C THR A 217 -4.92 12.99 8.87
N GLY A 218 -4.94 13.49 7.64
CA GLY A 218 -6.09 14.18 7.04
C GLY A 218 -6.36 15.57 7.62
N VAL A 219 -5.47 16.13 8.46
CA VAL A 219 -5.69 17.40 9.15
C VAL A 219 -4.85 18.51 8.52
N LYS A 220 -5.50 19.34 7.70
CA LYS A 220 -4.88 20.52 7.07
C LYS A 220 -4.21 21.43 8.09
N GLY A 221 -2.97 21.83 7.82
CA GLY A 221 -2.25 22.82 8.63
C GLY A 221 -1.91 22.36 10.05
N LEU A 222 -1.88 21.05 10.31
CA LEU A 222 -1.54 20.47 11.60
C LEU A 222 -0.10 20.79 12.02
N ILE A 223 0.85 20.74 11.07
CA ILE A 223 2.26 21.05 11.34
C ILE A 223 2.41 22.57 11.22
N ARG A 224 2.77 23.21 12.34
CA ARG A 224 2.97 24.67 12.37
C ARG A 224 4.28 25.03 11.69
N PRO A 225 4.34 26.07 10.84
CA PRO A 225 5.57 26.46 10.13
C PRO A 225 6.77 26.64 11.07
N GLN A 226 6.58 27.28 12.23
CA GLN A 226 7.64 27.52 13.22
C GLN A 226 8.22 26.26 13.89
N TRP A 227 7.59 25.09 13.70
CA TRP A 227 8.11 23.82 14.20
C TRP A 227 9.06 23.13 13.22
N VAL A 228 9.09 23.58 11.96
CA VAL A 228 10.01 23.04 10.95
C VAL A 228 11.44 23.43 11.32
N ARG A 229 12.31 22.43 11.42
CA ARG A 229 13.74 22.62 11.67
C ARG A 229 14.50 22.67 10.35
N LYS A 230 15.54 23.49 10.33
CA LYS A 230 16.48 23.54 9.21
C LYS A 230 17.05 22.14 8.93
N GLY A 231 16.98 21.71 7.68
CA GLY A 231 17.53 20.42 7.24
C GLY A 231 16.56 19.23 7.34
N GLN A 232 15.32 19.42 7.82
CA GLN A 232 14.34 18.33 7.86
C GLN A 232 13.89 17.89 6.47
N VAL A 233 13.60 16.59 6.34
CA VAL A 233 12.81 16.04 5.24
C VAL A 233 11.36 15.90 5.72
N ILE A 234 10.40 16.46 5.00
CA ILE A 234 8.98 16.45 5.41
C ILE A 234 8.10 15.88 4.29
N LEU A 235 7.39 14.81 4.56
CA LEU A 235 6.39 14.21 3.67
C LEU A 235 4.99 14.38 4.28
N ALA A 236 4.22 15.35 3.81
CA ALA A 236 2.86 15.62 4.27
C ALA A 236 1.84 14.99 3.31
N LEU A 237 1.50 13.72 3.54
CA LEU A 237 0.92 12.84 2.53
C LEU A 237 -0.61 12.90 2.45
N SER A 238 -1.27 13.70 3.30
CA SER A 238 -2.72 13.80 3.29
C SER A 238 -3.25 14.47 2.02
N ASN A 239 -4.31 13.89 1.45
CA ASN A 239 -5.04 14.43 0.32
C ASN A 239 -6.46 14.81 0.73
N PRO A 240 -7.05 15.89 0.17
CA PRO A 240 -6.45 16.82 -0.80
C PRO A 240 -5.56 17.91 -0.16
N ASP A 241 -5.70 18.11 1.16
CA ASP A 241 -5.03 19.17 1.90
C ASP A 241 -3.95 18.59 2.84
N PRO A 242 -2.67 18.97 2.68
CA PRO A 242 -1.58 18.43 3.50
C PRO A 242 -1.51 19.06 4.90
N GLU A 243 -0.81 18.39 5.80
CA GLU A 243 -0.53 18.89 7.16
C GLU A 243 0.33 20.16 7.17
N ILE A 244 1.14 20.35 6.13
CA ILE A 244 1.89 21.56 5.82
C ILE A 244 2.15 21.59 4.32
N GLU A 245 1.97 22.76 3.70
CA GLU A 245 2.29 22.94 2.28
C GLU A 245 3.81 22.81 2.05
N PRO A 246 4.26 22.09 1.01
CA PRO A 246 5.70 21.90 0.75
C PRO A 246 6.48 23.21 0.62
N LEU A 247 5.90 24.21 -0.05
CA LEU A 247 6.52 25.53 -0.19
C LEU A 247 6.76 26.20 1.17
N VAL A 248 5.78 26.12 2.08
CA VAL A 248 5.88 26.69 3.43
C VAL A 248 6.93 25.96 4.25
N ALA A 249 7.00 24.63 4.16
CA ALA A 249 8.04 23.86 4.84
C ALA A 249 9.45 24.24 4.34
N HIS A 250 9.62 24.43 3.03
CA HIS A 250 10.88 24.89 2.45
C HIS A 250 11.27 26.31 2.88
N GLU A 251 10.32 27.26 2.92
CA GLU A 251 10.56 28.61 3.42
C GLU A 251 11.04 28.64 4.88
N GLN A 252 10.64 27.65 5.69
CA GLN A 252 11.09 27.48 7.08
C GLN A 252 12.42 26.70 7.20
N GLY A 253 13.00 26.26 6.08
CA GLY A 253 14.32 25.64 6.02
C GLY A 253 14.33 24.12 5.94
N ALA A 254 13.20 23.46 5.65
CA ALA A 254 13.22 22.04 5.29
C ALA A 254 14.19 21.82 4.10
N ALA A 255 15.07 20.83 4.22
CA ALA A 255 15.93 20.42 3.11
C ALA A 255 15.10 19.86 1.97
N PHE A 256 14.01 19.16 2.31
CA PHE A 256 13.10 18.56 1.36
C PHE A 256 11.67 18.58 1.88
N ALA A 257 10.70 18.91 1.04
CA ALA A 257 9.28 18.77 1.36
C ALA A 257 8.46 18.27 0.16
N ALA A 258 7.52 17.35 0.38
CA ALA A 258 6.57 16.89 -0.63
C ALA A 258 5.19 16.59 -0.02
N ASP A 259 4.16 16.63 -0.88
CA ASP A 259 2.78 16.32 -0.51
C ASP A 259 2.29 14.97 -1.10
N GLY A 260 1.08 14.58 -0.72
CA GLY A 260 0.43 13.35 -1.19
C GLY A 260 0.00 13.36 -2.66
N LYS A 261 0.17 14.47 -3.41
CA LYS A 261 -0.19 14.52 -4.84
C LYS A 261 0.87 13.81 -5.68
N GLY A 262 2.14 13.93 -5.30
CA GLY A 262 3.24 13.21 -5.94
C GLY A 262 3.43 11.79 -5.40
N ILE A 263 3.17 11.56 -4.11
CA ILE A 263 3.39 10.27 -3.44
C ILE A 263 2.05 9.54 -3.35
N ASN A 264 1.72 8.84 -4.44
CA ASN A 264 0.42 8.18 -4.63
C ASN A 264 0.59 6.65 -4.75
N ASN A 265 -0.24 5.87 -4.05
CA ASN A 265 -0.20 4.39 -4.07
C ASN A 265 -0.38 3.78 -5.48
N LEU A 266 -0.91 4.56 -6.44
CA LEU A 266 -0.92 4.22 -7.87
C LEU A 266 0.45 3.78 -8.40
N LEU A 267 1.55 4.34 -7.89
CA LEU A 267 2.91 3.95 -8.29
C LEU A 267 3.28 2.51 -7.91
N ALA A 268 2.54 1.89 -6.99
CA ALA A 268 2.88 0.59 -6.41
C ALA A 268 1.87 -0.50 -6.77
N PHE A 269 0.58 -0.30 -6.49
CA PHE A 269 -0.40 -1.40 -6.52
C PHE A 269 -0.49 -2.13 -7.88
N PRO A 270 -0.46 -1.47 -9.06
CA PRO A 270 -0.57 -2.19 -10.33
C PRO A 270 0.58 -3.19 -10.51
N GLY A 271 1.82 -2.72 -10.32
CA GLY A 271 3.02 -3.55 -10.42
C GLY A 271 3.11 -4.62 -9.33
N LEU A 272 2.75 -4.29 -8.07
CA LEU A 272 2.72 -5.23 -6.95
C LEU A 272 1.85 -6.45 -7.26
N PHE A 273 0.59 -6.22 -7.65
CA PHE A 273 -0.34 -7.30 -7.90
C PHE A 273 0.01 -8.09 -9.17
N LYS A 274 0.43 -7.42 -10.25
CA LYS A 274 0.90 -8.13 -11.45
C LYS A 274 2.09 -9.02 -11.14
N GLY A 275 3.11 -8.50 -10.48
CA GLY A 275 4.32 -9.26 -10.12
C GLY A 275 4.00 -10.46 -9.21
N ALA A 276 3.10 -10.28 -8.23
CA ALA A 276 2.66 -11.37 -7.36
C ALA A 276 1.88 -12.46 -8.10
N LEU A 277 0.99 -12.09 -9.02
CA LEU A 277 0.23 -13.03 -9.85
C LEU A 277 1.14 -13.81 -10.80
N GLU A 278 2.07 -13.14 -11.47
CA GLU A 278 3.04 -13.79 -12.37
C GLU A 278 3.99 -14.73 -11.62
N ALA A 279 4.38 -14.38 -10.39
CA ALA A 279 5.16 -15.24 -9.52
C ALA A 279 4.35 -16.41 -8.92
N ARG A 280 3.02 -16.42 -9.09
CA ARG A 280 2.11 -17.33 -8.39
C ARG A 280 2.36 -17.29 -6.87
N ALA A 281 2.64 -16.10 -6.33
CA ALA A 281 3.00 -15.91 -4.93
C ALA A 281 1.85 -16.34 -4.01
N ARG A 282 2.18 -16.87 -2.82
CA ARG A 282 1.18 -17.21 -1.80
C ARG A 282 0.87 -16.07 -0.83
N ARG A 283 1.75 -15.07 -0.75
CA ARG A 283 1.64 -13.88 0.11
C ARG A 283 2.55 -12.78 -0.45
N PHE A 284 2.29 -11.54 -0.07
CA PHE A 284 3.28 -10.46 -0.22
C PHE A 284 4.30 -10.55 0.92
N SER A 285 5.59 -10.50 0.60
CA SER A 285 6.67 -10.45 1.58
C SER A 285 7.25 -9.04 1.68
N ASP A 286 7.96 -8.74 2.78
CA ASP A 286 8.67 -7.47 2.90
C ASP A 286 9.73 -7.31 1.81
N ALA A 287 10.36 -8.41 1.36
CA ALA A 287 11.28 -8.39 0.23
C ALA A 287 10.61 -7.95 -1.07
N MET A 288 9.38 -8.40 -1.34
CA MET A 288 8.59 -7.95 -2.50
C MET A 288 8.25 -6.45 -2.41
N LEU A 289 7.84 -5.99 -1.22
CA LEU A 289 7.51 -4.57 -1.00
C LEU A 289 8.75 -3.67 -1.14
N MET A 290 9.89 -4.07 -0.57
CA MET A 290 11.15 -3.35 -0.72
C MET A 290 11.64 -3.34 -2.17
N ALA A 291 11.54 -4.47 -2.88
CA ALA A 291 11.90 -4.53 -4.31
C ALA A 291 11.03 -3.59 -5.17
N ALA A 292 9.73 -3.47 -4.85
CA ALA A 292 8.87 -2.49 -5.50
C ALA A 292 9.33 -1.05 -5.20
N ALA A 293 9.65 -0.74 -3.94
CA ALA A 293 10.11 0.59 -3.55
C ALA A 293 11.44 0.97 -4.23
N ASP A 294 12.40 0.05 -4.28
CA ASP A 294 13.68 0.24 -4.97
C ASP A 294 13.49 0.46 -6.47
N ALA A 295 12.58 -0.30 -7.11
CA ALA A 295 12.27 -0.15 -8.54
C ALA A 295 11.64 1.22 -8.85
N ILE A 296 10.69 1.67 -8.03
CA ILE A 296 10.09 3.01 -8.15
C ILE A 296 11.17 4.08 -7.96
N ALA A 297 11.99 3.96 -6.91
CA ALA A 297 13.05 4.92 -6.62
C ALA A 297 14.08 5.02 -7.75
N ALA A 298 14.45 3.90 -8.36
CA ALA A 298 15.42 3.86 -9.46
C ALA A 298 14.92 4.52 -10.76
N LEU A 299 13.61 4.65 -10.93
CA LEU A 299 13.00 5.18 -12.16
C LEU A 299 12.66 6.67 -12.11
N ALA A 300 12.73 7.29 -10.93
CA ALA A 300 12.59 8.73 -10.80
C ALA A 300 13.70 9.48 -11.57
N ARG A 301 13.35 10.59 -12.24
CA ARG A 301 14.28 11.35 -13.08
C ARG A 301 14.55 12.74 -12.52
N GLY A 302 15.73 13.28 -12.78
CA GLY A 302 16.09 14.65 -12.40
C GLY A 302 15.89 14.90 -10.90
N ASP A 303 15.02 15.88 -10.59
CA ASP A 303 14.69 16.32 -9.22
C ASP A 303 13.38 15.71 -8.68
N GLU A 304 12.74 14.78 -9.39
CA GLU A 304 11.52 14.10 -8.93
C GLU A 304 11.83 13.01 -7.90
N LEU A 305 11.03 12.86 -6.84
CA LEU A 305 11.25 11.77 -5.88
C LEU A 305 10.76 10.41 -6.38
N VAL A 306 9.72 10.45 -7.20
CA VAL A 306 9.04 9.29 -7.75
C VAL A 306 8.72 9.60 -9.22
N PRO A 307 8.70 8.59 -10.10
CA PRO A 307 8.40 8.75 -11.51
C PRO A 307 6.92 9.13 -11.75
N ASP A 308 6.58 9.40 -13.01
CA ASP A 308 5.20 9.59 -13.45
C ASP A 308 4.35 8.32 -13.16
N PRO A 309 3.27 8.41 -12.36
CA PRO A 309 2.41 7.27 -12.06
C PRO A 309 1.67 6.68 -13.26
N LEU A 310 1.59 7.40 -14.38
CA LEU A 310 0.93 6.92 -15.60
C LEU A 310 1.91 6.28 -16.60
N ASP A 311 3.21 6.24 -16.30
CA ASP A 311 4.17 5.52 -17.13
C ASP A 311 3.94 4.00 -17.03
N LYS A 312 3.47 3.37 -18.10
CA LYS A 312 3.26 1.90 -18.13
C LYS A 312 4.57 1.13 -17.93
N ALA A 313 5.70 1.67 -18.41
CA ALA A 313 6.99 1.02 -18.26
C ALA A 313 7.48 0.98 -16.80
N LEU A 314 7.02 1.90 -15.96
CA LEU A 314 7.23 1.84 -14.52
C LEU A 314 6.56 0.60 -13.93
N HIS A 315 5.27 0.41 -14.21
CA HIS A 315 4.50 -0.68 -13.61
C HIS A 315 5.00 -2.06 -14.03
N GLU A 316 5.45 -2.20 -15.28
CA GLU A 316 6.11 -3.43 -15.76
C GLU A 316 7.41 -3.72 -15.02
N GLN A 317 8.22 -2.70 -14.72
CA GLN A 317 9.47 -2.86 -13.98
C GLN A 317 9.24 -3.17 -12.51
N VAL A 318 8.25 -2.53 -11.88
CA VAL A 318 7.81 -2.87 -10.52
C VAL A 318 7.34 -4.33 -10.48
N ALA A 319 6.51 -4.76 -11.44
CA ALA A 319 6.05 -6.15 -11.53
C ALA A 319 7.22 -7.14 -11.68
N ALA A 320 8.20 -6.82 -12.53
CA ALA A 320 9.38 -7.66 -12.72
C ALA A 320 10.22 -7.78 -11.44
N ALA A 321 10.43 -6.66 -10.72
CA ALA A 321 11.18 -6.64 -9.46
C ALA A 321 10.46 -7.45 -8.36
N VAL A 322 9.14 -7.25 -8.24
CA VAL A 322 8.29 -7.98 -7.29
C VAL A 322 8.30 -9.48 -7.59
N ARG A 323 8.20 -9.87 -8.87
CA ARG A 323 8.25 -11.27 -9.29
C ARG A 323 9.60 -11.91 -8.98
N ALA A 324 10.70 -11.19 -9.17
CA ALA A 324 12.04 -11.68 -8.86
C ALA A 324 12.28 -11.83 -7.35
N ALA A 325 11.66 -10.97 -6.53
CA ALA A 325 11.75 -11.00 -5.08
C ALA A 325 10.77 -11.99 -4.41
N ALA A 326 9.82 -12.54 -5.17
CA ALA A 326 8.90 -13.56 -4.66
C ALA A 326 9.68 -14.85 -4.34
N GLU A 327 9.49 -15.37 -3.13
CA GLU A 327 10.07 -16.66 -2.75
C GLU A 327 9.57 -17.76 -3.70
N PRO A 328 10.42 -18.74 -4.07
CA PRO A 328 9.98 -19.89 -4.84
C PRO A 328 8.79 -20.55 -4.14
N THR A 329 7.69 -20.75 -4.86
CA THR A 329 6.59 -21.57 -4.35
C THR A 329 7.11 -22.99 -4.20
N ALA A 330 7.26 -23.47 -2.96
CA ALA A 330 7.48 -24.88 -2.72
C ALA A 330 6.35 -25.66 -3.43
N PRO A 331 6.67 -26.72 -4.21
CA PRO A 331 5.64 -27.53 -4.86
C PRO A 331 4.68 -28.04 -3.78
N ALA A 332 3.38 -27.87 -4.05
CA ALA A 332 2.30 -28.38 -3.20
C ALA A 332 2.23 -29.91 -3.24
#